data_AF-A0A1F9ZXK3-F1
#
_entry.id   AF-A0A1F9ZXK3-F1
#
_cell.length_a   1.000
_cell.length_b   1.000
_cell.length_c   1.000
_cell.angle_alpha   90.00
_cell.angle_beta   90.00
_cell.angle_gamma   90.00
#
_symmetry.space_group_name_H-M   'P 1'
#
loop_
_entity.id
_entity.type
_entity.pdbx_description
1 polymer ?
#
loop_
_entity_poly.entity_id
_entity_poly.type
_entity_poly.pdbx_seq_one_letter_code
_entity_poly.pdbx_strand_id
1 'polypeptide(L)'
;MKCRYCGHVNLDNAEFCVNCGSRIAQTFVAVEPGARIPGSRRRSGVSSWFKGSAIGGVLGVVFILVGILLIIMSIGSFLDSAGGAGDDPLGTAKDILGGFGTMIIGAVLIAIGGTLIFFSVIAFIIGAVDRK
;
A
#
# COMPACT_ATOMS: atom_id res chain seq x y z
N MET A 1 40.75 -21.84 -10.67
CA MET A 1 40.31 -21.06 -9.50
C MET A 1 40.07 -21.94 -8.26
N LYS A 2 40.62 -21.60 -7.08
CA LYS A 2 40.47 -22.41 -5.86
C LYS A 2 39.19 -22.06 -5.09
N CYS A 3 38.38 -23.06 -4.75
CA CYS A 3 37.17 -22.89 -3.96
C CYS A 3 37.53 -22.46 -2.52
N ARG A 4 36.92 -21.38 -2.03
CA ARG A 4 37.12 -20.89 -0.66
C ARG A 4 36.47 -21.76 0.42
N TYR A 5 35.47 -22.57 0.05
CA TYR A 5 34.73 -23.40 0.99
C TYR A 5 35.37 -24.77 1.22
N CYS A 6 35.85 -25.43 0.16
CA CYS A 6 36.40 -26.79 0.26
C CYS A 6 37.86 -26.91 -0.21
N GLY A 7 38.47 -25.83 -0.71
CA GLY A 7 39.85 -25.83 -1.19
C GLY A 7 40.08 -26.53 -2.53
N HIS A 8 39.05 -27.11 -3.15
CA HIS A 8 39.17 -27.78 -4.45
C HIS A 8 39.52 -26.80 -5.57
N VAL A 9 40.41 -27.20 -6.48
CA VAL A 9 40.82 -26.38 -7.63
C VAL A 9 39.87 -26.68 -8.79
N ASN A 10 39.09 -25.68 -9.19
CA ASN A 10 38.14 -25.78 -10.30
C ASN A 10 38.70 -25.05 -11.53
N LEU A 11 38.10 -25.31 -12.71
CA LEU A 11 38.37 -24.52 -13.91
C LEU A 11 38.07 -23.03 -13.66
N ASP A 12 38.77 -22.15 -14.37
CA ASP A 12 38.64 -20.70 -14.17
C ASP A 12 37.26 -20.16 -14.57
N ASN A 13 36.52 -20.91 -15.38
CA ASN A 13 35.18 -20.55 -15.87
C ASN A 13 34.05 -21.23 -15.08
N ALA A 14 34.37 -22.02 -14.05
CA ALA A 14 33.39 -22.78 -13.31
C ALA A 14 32.53 -21.85 -12.42
N GLU A 15 31.22 -21.79 -12.68
CA GLU A 15 30.28 -21.01 -11.85
C GLU A 15 30.05 -21.65 -10.47
N PHE A 16 30.16 -22.97 -10.40
CA PHE A 16 29.95 -23.76 -9.20
C PHE A 16 31.13 -24.71 -8.98
N CYS A 17 31.46 -24.97 -7.73
CA CYS A 17 32.48 -25.94 -7.39
C CYS A 17 31.99 -27.35 -7.68
N VAL A 18 32.74 -28.11 -8.49
CA VAL A 18 32.38 -29.50 -8.85
C VAL A 18 32.41 -30.47 -7.68
N ASN A 19 33.11 -30.09 -6.60
CA ASN A 19 33.27 -30.93 -5.41
C ASN A 19 32.18 -30.68 -4.35
N CYS A 20 31.80 -29.42 -4.09
CA CYS A 20 30.88 -29.09 -3.00
C CYS A 20 29.63 -28.30 -3.42
N GLY A 21 29.47 -27.98 -4.70
CA GLY A 21 28.34 -27.23 -5.22
C GLY A 21 28.30 -25.74 -4.85
N SER A 22 29.23 -25.25 -4.04
CA SER A 22 29.27 -23.83 -3.66
C SER A 22 29.56 -22.96 -4.88
N ARG A 23 28.84 -21.83 -5.01
CA ARG A 23 29.08 -20.86 -6.07
C ARG A 23 30.48 -20.26 -5.94
N ILE A 24 31.24 -20.26 -7.03
CA ILE A 24 32.57 -19.65 -7.09
C ILE A 24 32.35 -18.22 -7.59
N ALA A 25 32.65 -17.24 -6.75
CA ALA A 25 32.51 -15.84 -7.14
C ALA A 25 33.46 -15.54 -8.31
N GLN A 26 32.90 -15.40 -9.52
CA GLN A 26 33.67 -15.03 -10.71
C GLN A 26 34.32 -13.67 -10.47
N THR A 27 35.64 -13.66 -10.60
CA THR A 27 36.48 -12.48 -10.53
C THR A 27 36.18 -11.56 -11.71
N PHE A 28 36.01 -10.28 -11.38
CA PHE A 28 36.11 -9.10 -12.22
C PHE A 28 36.43 -9.36 -13.69
N VAL A 29 35.45 -9.15 -14.56
CA VAL A 29 35.68 -8.98 -16.00
C VAL A 29 36.63 -7.80 -16.16
N ALA A 30 37.82 -8.03 -16.72
CA ALA A 30 38.71 -6.95 -17.13
C ALA A 30 37.99 -6.17 -18.24
N VAL A 31 37.49 -4.99 -17.89
CA VAL A 31 36.84 -4.09 -18.83
C VAL A 31 37.94 -3.36 -19.59
N GLU A 32 37.94 -3.47 -20.92
CA GLU A 32 38.91 -2.73 -21.73
C GLU A 32 38.78 -1.22 -21.49
N PRO A 33 39.90 -0.45 -21.50
CA PRO A 33 39.84 1.00 -21.37
C PRO A 33 38.92 1.61 -22.45
N GLY A 34 37.76 2.11 -22.04
CA GLY A 34 36.76 2.70 -22.94
C GLY A 34 35.48 1.86 -23.16
N ALA A 35 35.39 0.66 -22.60
CA ALA A 35 34.14 -0.10 -22.66
C ALA A 35 33.05 0.55 -21.79
N ARG A 36 31.90 0.83 -22.42
CA ARG A 36 30.75 1.46 -21.77
C ARG A 36 30.02 0.42 -20.92
N ILE A 37 30.26 0.43 -19.61
CA ILE A 37 29.50 -0.41 -18.66
C ILE A 37 28.07 0.17 -18.58
N PRO A 38 27.01 -0.59 -18.94
CA PRO A 38 25.65 -0.13 -18.72
C PRO A 38 25.47 0.11 -17.22
N GLY A 39 25.16 1.35 -16.84
CA GLY A 39 25.00 1.72 -15.44
C GLY A 39 23.99 0.81 -14.76
N SER A 40 24.31 0.33 -13.56
CA SER A 40 23.37 -0.43 -12.73
C SER A 40 22.07 0.37 -12.66
N ARG A 41 20.98 -0.18 -13.21
CA ARG A 41 19.68 0.47 -13.18
C ARG A 41 19.34 0.66 -11.70
N ARG A 42 19.39 1.90 -11.21
CA ARG A 42 19.05 2.24 -9.83
C ARG A 42 17.63 1.72 -9.63
N ARG A 43 17.45 0.61 -8.91
CA ARG A 43 16.14 0.19 -8.42
C ARG A 43 15.65 1.37 -7.61
N SER A 44 14.73 2.16 -8.17
CA SER A 44 13.99 3.15 -7.41
C SER A 44 13.29 2.35 -6.33
N GLY A 45 13.87 2.36 -5.14
CA GLY A 45 13.37 1.59 -4.02
C GLY A 45 11.92 1.97 -3.77
N VAL A 46 11.14 0.98 -3.33
CA VAL A 46 9.78 1.15 -2.80
C VAL A 46 9.71 2.25 -1.72
N SER A 47 10.87 2.71 -1.21
CA SER A 47 11.06 3.91 -0.38
C SER A 47 10.41 5.21 -0.88
N SER A 48 10.23 5.42 -2.19
CA SER A 48 9.48 6.61 -2.66
C SER A 48 7.97 6.45 -2.49
N TRP A 49 7.46 5.23 -2.55
CA TRP A 49 6.05 4.91 -2.34
C TRP A 49 5.69 4.99 -0.84
N PHE A 50 6.63 4.64 0.05
CA PHE A 50 6.44 4.73 1.50
C PHE A 50 6.25 6.15 2.06
N LYS A 51 6.72 7.19 1.38
CA LYS A 51 6.55 8.58 1.87
C LYS A 51 5.08 9.02 1.90
N GLY A 52 4.21 8.38 1.11
CA GLY A 52 2.77 8.61 1.14
C GLY A 52 2.03 7.93 2.31
N SER A 53 2.70 7.03 3.05
CA SER A 53 2.04 6.16 4.04
C SER A 53 1.45 6.91 5.23
N ALA A 54 2.11 7.96 5.71
CA ALA A 54 1.57 8.79 6.80
C ALA A 54 0.35 9.60 6.33
N ILE A 55 0.40 10.11 5.10
CA ILE A 55 -0.67 10.92 4.51
C ILE A 55 -1.92 10.05 4.26
N GLY A 56 -1.74 8.82 3.76
CA GLY A 56 -2.83 7.87 3.55
C GLY A 56 -3.59 7.53 4.84
N GLY A 57 -2.87 7.37 5.96
CA GLY A 57 -3.47 7.08 7.26
C GLY A 57 -4.31 8.25 7.77
N VAL A 58 -3.78 9.47 7.70
CA VAL A 58 -4.50 10.69 8.11
C VAL A 58 -5.75 10.90 7.25
N LEU A 59 -5.61 10.83 5.93
CA LEU A 59 -6.75 10.96 5.01
C LEU A 59 -7.80 9.86 5.28
N GLY A 60 -7.37 8.63 5.53
CA GLY A 60 -8.27 7.53 5.83
C GLY A 60 -9.09 7.76 7.10
N VAL A 61 -8.46 8.25 8.18
CA VAL A 61 -9.18 8.64 9.41
C VAL A 61 -10.18 9.76 9.15
N VAL A 62 -9.78 10.78 8.38
CA VAL A 62 -10.69 11.89 8.00
C VAL A 62 -11.91 11.36 7.22
N PHE A 63 -11.70 10.48 6.23
CA PHE A 63 -12.80 9.88 5.47
C PHE A 63 -13.75 9.06 6.34
N ILE A 64 -13.23 8.31 7.32
CA ILE A 64 -14.05 7.57 8.27
C ILE A 64 -14.87 8.52 9.16
N LEU A 65 -14.24 9.57 9.71
CA LEU A 65 -14.93 10.54 10.57
C LEU A 65 -16.05 11.27 9.81
N VAL A 66 -15.78 11.70 8.56
CA VAL A 66 -16.78 12.34 7.70
C VAL A 66 -17.90 11.36 7.36
N GLY A 67 -17.58 10.11 7.00
CA GLY A 67 -18.59 9.10 6.69
C GLY A 67 -19.48 8.77 7.89
N ILE A 68 -18.90 8.65 9.09
CA ILE A 68 -19.66 8.45 10.34
C ILE A 68 -20.56 9.65 10.63
N LEU A 69 -20.05 10.87 10.50
CA LEU A 69 -20.82 12.10 10.72
C LEU A 69 -22.05 12.16 9.80
N LEU A 70 -21.87 11.85 8.51
CA LEU A 70 -22.97 11.83 7.53
C LEU A 70 -24.05 10.80 7.88
N ILE A 71 -23.64 9.63 8.37
CA ILE A 71 -24.60 8.60 8.82
C ILE A 71 -25.37 9.08 10.06
N ILE A 72 -24.70 9.68 11.04
CA ILE A 72 -25.35 10.22 12.25
C ILE A 72 -26.37 11.30 11.88
N MET A 73 -25.99 12.24 10.99
CA MET A 73 -26.88 13.29 10.51
C MET A 73 -28.09 12.71 9.77
N SER A 74 -27.88 11.69 8.93
CA SER A 74 -28.95 10.99 8.23
C SER A 74 -29.95 10.34 9.20
N ILE A 75 -29.46 9.63 10.21
CA ILE A 75 -30.31 9.00 11.25
C ILE A 75 -31.11 10.05 12.02
N GLY A 76 -30.51 11.20 12.34
CA GLY A 76 -31.21 12.32 12.98
C GLY A 76 -32.41 12.80 12.15
N SER A 77 -32.21 12.98 10.84
CA SER A 77 -33.30 13.39 9.92
C SER A 77 -34.44 12.37 9.85
N PHE A 78 -34.13 11.07 9.94
CA PHE A 78 -35.16 10.01 9.99
C PHE A 78 -35.97 10.03 11.30
N LEU A 79 -35.32 10.33 12.44
CA LEU A 79 -36.01 10.44 13.73
C LEU A 79 -36.93 11.67 13.79
N ASP A 80 -36.49 12.81 13.25
CA ASP A 80 -37.31 14.02 13.17
C ASP A 80 -38.52 13.82 12.25
N SER A 81 -38.33 13.11 11.14
CA SER A 81 -39.41 12.77 10.19
C SER A 81 -40.47 11.84 10.79
N ALA A 82 -40.09 10.96 11.72
CA ALA A 82 -41.04 10.09 12.42
C ALA A 82 -41.92 10.85 13.44
N GLY A 83 -41.46 12.01 13.94
CA GLY A 83 -42.21 12.87 14.86
C GLY A 83 -43.15 13.87 14.19
N GLY A 84 -42.92 14.19 12.90
CA GLY A 84 -43.60 15.26 12.17
C GLY A 84 -44.59 14.82 11.09
N ALA A 85 -45.04 13.56 11.07
CA ALA A 85 -45.90 13.04 10.00
C ALA A 85 -47.33 13.63 10.05
N GLY A 86 -47.56 14.82 9.48
CA GLY A 86 -48.91 15.40 9.43
C GLY A 86 -49.18 16.42 8.34
N ASP A 87 -48.17 17.12 7.84
CA ASP A 87 -48.33 18.33 7.03
C ASP A 87 -48.06 18.12 5.52
N ASP A 88 -46.96 17.47 5.09
CA ASP A 88 -46.57 17.45 3.66
C ASP A 88 -46.03 16.10 3.14
N PRO A 89 -46.86 15.22 2.54
CA PRO A 89 -46.44 13.87 2.14
C PRO A 89 -45.38 13.83 1.03
N LEU A 90 -45.32 14.87 0.19
CA LEU A 90 -44.35 14.97 -0.90
C LEU A 90 -42.96 15.41 -0.39
N GLY A 91 -42.91 16.22 0.67
CA GLY A 91 -41.66 16.62 1.34
C GLY A 91 -41.01 15.41 2.01
N THR A 92 -41.80 14.67 2.79
CA THR A 92 -41.35 13.45 3.49
C THR A 92 -40.75 12.42 2.53
N ALA A 93 -41.34 12.21 1.36
CA ALA A 93 -40.82 11.27 0.35
C ALA A 93 -39.43 11.68 -0.19
N LYS A 94 -39.19 12.99 -0.36
CA LYS A 94 -37.91 13.54 -0.81
C LYS A 94 -36.83 13.42 0.28
N ASP A 95 -37.21 13.64 1.54
CA ASP A 95 -36.30 13.55 2.68
C ASP A 95 -35.86 12.11 2.96
N ILE A 96 -36.79 11.15 2.82
CA ILE A 96 -36.49 9.71 2.89
C ILE A 96 -35.50 9.31 1.79
N LEU A 97 -35.75 9.72 0.55
CA LEU A 97 -34.86 9.41 -0.58
C LEU A 97 -33.47 10.05 -0.41
N GLY A 98 -33.42 11.28 0.12
CA GLY A 98 -32.18 11.97 0.48
C GLY A 98 -31.40 11.25 1.59
N GLY A 99 -32.09 10.75 2.61
CA GLY A 99 -31.51 9.99 3.71
C GLY A 99 -30.84 8.69 3.27
N PHE A 100 -31.46 7.94 2.34
CA PHE A 100 -30.83 6.75 1.75
C PHE A 100 -29.57 7.11 0.93
N GLY A 101 -29.61 8.22 0.19
CA GLY A 101 -28.46 8.70 -0.58
C GLY A 101 -27.28 9.05 0.32
N THR A 102 -27.50 9.75 1.43
CA THR A 102 -26.44 10.13 2.38
C THR A 102 -25.88 8.93 3.13
N MET A 103 -26.70 7.92 3.42
CA MET A 103 -26.22 6.65 4.01
C MET A 103 -25.26 5.91 3.08
N ILE A 104 -25.60 5.80 1.78
CA ILE A 104 -24.73 5.13 0.80
C ILE A 104 -23.41 5.89 0.67
N ILE A 105 -23.45 7.22 0.57
CA ILE A 105 -22.24 8.06 0.49
C ILE A 105 -21.38 7.88 1.74
N GLY A 106 -21.98 7.89 2.94
CA GLY A 106 -21.27 7.67 4.20
C GLY A 106 -20.58 6.29 4.25
N ALA A 107 -21.28 5.23 3.84
CA ALA A 107 -20.73 3.88 3.79
C ALA A 107 -19.55 3.77 2.81
N VAL A 108 -19.64 4.39 1.63
CA VAL A 108 -18.56 4.43 0.64
C VAL A 108 -17.33 5.17 1.19
N LEU A 109 -17.52 6.31 1.87
CA LEU A 109 -16.41 7.05 2.48
C LEU A 109 -15.71 6.26 3.58
N ILE A 110 -16.46 5.53 4.41
CA ILE A 110 -15.89 4.63 5.42
C ILE A 110 -15.09 3.51 4.76
N ALA A 111 -15.60 2.89 3.70
CA ALA A 111 -14.89 1.84 2.96
C ALA A 111 -13.59 2.37 2.35
N ILE A 112 -13.63 3.54 1.69
CA ILE A 112 -12.44 4.21 1.15
C ILE A 112 -11.45 4.51 2.28
N GLY A 113 -11.90 5.11 3.38
CA GLY A 113 -11.04 5.44 4.51
C GLY A 113 -10.38 4.21 5.14
N GLY A 114 -11.13 3.11 5.29
CA GLY A 114 -10.62 1.83 5.77
C GLY A 114 -9.55 1.23 4.86
N THR A 115 -9.76 1.26 3.54
CA THR A 115 -8.74 0.78 2.58
C THR A 115 -7.46 1.63 2.62
N LEU A 116 -7.57 2.96 2.75
CA LEU A 116 -6.41 3.85 2.87
C LEU A 116 -5.59 3.55 4.14
N ILE A 117 -6.25 3.35 5.28
CA ILE A 117 -5.58 2.95 6.53
C ILE A 117 -4.90 1.59 6.36
N PHE A 118 -5.59 0.62 5.78
CA PHE A 118 -5.05 -0.72 5.56
C PHE A 118 -3.77 -0.71 4.71
N PHE A 119 -3.78 0.01 3.58
CA PHE A 119 -2.59 0.17 2.75
C PHE A 119 -1.46 0.92 3.48
N SER A 120 -1.79 1.94 4.27
CA SER A 120 -0.80 2.63 5.12
C SER A 120 -0.16 1.70 6.16
N VAL A 121 -0.93 0.78 6.75
CA VAL A 121 -0.39 -0.19 7.72
C VAL A 121 0.51 -1.22 7.05
N ILE A 122 0.07 -1.81 5.94
CA ILE A 122 0.90 -2.73 5.15
C ILE A 122 2.21 -2.04 4.78
N ALA A 123 2.11 -0.80 4.31
CA ALA A 123 3.27 -0.07 3.88
C ALA A 123 4.26 0.17 5.05
N PHE A 124 3.74 0.56 6.21
CA PHE A 124 4.55 0.67 7.41
C PHE A 124 5.28 -0.64 7.80
N ILE A 125 4.59 -1.79 7.73
CA ILE A 125 5.16 -3.09 8.07
C ILE A 125 6.30 -3.46 7.13
N ILE A 126 6.10 -3.34 5.81
CA ILE A 126 7.14 -3.64 4.82
C ILE A 126 8.36 -2.74 5.05
N GLY A 127 8.14 -1.44 5.27
CA GLY A 127 9.23 -0.51 5.58
C GLY A 127 9.94 -0.78 6.92
N ALA A 128 9.31 -1.47 7.86
CA ALA A 128 9.95 -1.92 9.10
C ALA A 128 10.78 -3.19 8.91
N VAL A 129 10.35 -4.09 8.02
CA VAL A 129 11.09 -5.32 7.66
C VAL A 129 12.35 -4.98 6.84
N ASP A 130 12.24 -4.09 5.85
CA ASP A 130 13.38 -3.65 5.02
C ASP A 130 14.48 -2.94 5.83
N ARG A 131 14.18 -2.48 7.05
CA ARG A 131 15.14 -1.83 7.95
C ARG A 131 15.89 -2.80 8.86
N LYS A 132 15.54 -4.09 8.88
CA LYS A 132 16.27 -5.14 9.63
C LYS A 132 17.26 -5.86 8.71
#